data_AF-A0A933RG32-F1
#
_entry.id   AF-A0A933RG32-F1
#
_cell.length_a   1.000
_cell.length_b   1.000
_cell.length_c   1.000
_cell.angle_alpha   90.00
_cell.angle_beta   90.00
_cell.angle_gamma   90.00
#
_symmetry.space_group_name_H-M   'P 1'
#
loop_
_entity.id
_entity.type
_entity.pdbx_description
1 polymer ?
#
loop_
_entity_poly.entity_id
_entity_poly.type
_entity_poly.pdbx_seq_one_letter_code
_entity_poly.pdbx_strand_id
1 'polypeptide(L)'
;MAAAWESSALRAEDGPPGSVCVRVWTSSDPPDEPPDFLVCATADEGGQLRGSVLRERPNQLPERVAKAVVSRPSGRTVTLRFSQSSVGRPAAVDVSAETSRAGCPRVTCIDTAPDAPDTDRLRIRKPAGTNRP
;
A
#
# COMPACT_ATOMS: atom_id res chain seq x y z
N MET A 1 -3.54 14.62 -19.86
CA MET A 1 -2.53 14.03 -18.93
C MET A 1 -2.83 14.53 -17.53
N ALA A 2 -2.98 13.66 -16.54
CA ALA A 2 -3.28 14.07 -15.16
C ALA A 2 -2.11 14.86 -14.53
N ALA A 3 -2.43 15.86 -13.68
CA ALA A 3 -1.44 16.64 -12.97
C ALA A 3 -0.59 15.77 -12.02
N ALA A 4 0.64 16.21 -11.70
CA ALA A 4 1.37 15.63 -10.58
C ALA A 4 0.58 15.88 -9.29
N TRP A 5 0.50 14.89 -8.41
CA TRP A 5 -0.16 15.07 -7.12
C TRP A 5 0.84 15.62 -6.10
N GLU A 6 0.39 16.07 -4.93
CA GLU A 6 1.25 16.49 -3.83
C GLU A 6 0.97 15.66 -2.59
N SER A 7 1.98 15.43 -1.74
CA SER A 7 1.78 14.63 -0.53
C SER A 7 0.77 15.28 0.43
N SER A 8 0.70 16.61 0.40
CA SER A 8 -0.31 17.44 1.07
C SER A 8 -1.74 17.07 0.69
N ALA A 9 -1.98 16.53 -0.51
CA ALA A 9 -3.32 16.07 -0.93
C ALA A 9 -3.83 14.86 -0.13
N LEU A 10 -2.95 14.16 0.59
CA LEU A 10 -3.33 13.09 1.53
C LEU A 10 -3.54 13.60 2.96
N ARG A 11 -3.18 14.85 3.26
CA ARG A 11 -3.38 15.41 4.60
C ARG A 11 -4.87 15.72 4.78
N ALA A 12 -5.42 15.29 5.91
CA ALA A 12 -6.74 15.70 6.36
C ALA A 12 -6.58 16.82 7.39
N GLU A 13 -7.41 17.86 7.31
CA GLU A 13 -7.58 18.83 8.41
C GLU A 13 -8.44 18.21 9.52
N ASP A 14 -9.48 17.45 9.13
CA ASP A 14 -10.34 16.66 10.00
C ASP A 14 -10.58 15.26 9.41
N GLY A 15 -10.72 14.25 10.29
CA GLY A 15 -10.93 12.85 9.89
C GLY A 15 -9.64 12.10 9.54
N PRO A 16 -9.72 10.89 8.94
CA PRO A 16 -8.54 10.10 8.61
C PRO A 16 -7.76 10.72 7.45
N PRO A 17 -6.42 10.62 7.44
CA PRO A 17 -5.62 11.03 6.28
C PRO A 17 -5.99 10.18 5.06
N GLY A 18 -5.85 10.78 3.88
CA GLY A 18 -5.90 10.06 2.63
C GLY A 18 -4.76 9.05 2.56
N SER A 19 -4.91 8.04 1.70
CA SER A 19 -3.90 7.01 1.57
C SER A 19 -3.70 6.55 0.13
N VAL A 20 -2.47 6.13 -0.14
CA VAL A 20 -2.11 5.36 -1.34
C VAL A 20 -1.66 4.00 -0.83
N CYS A 21 -2.37 2.94 -1.21
CA CYS A 21 -2.13 1.61 -0.68
C CYS A 21 -2.01 0.58 -1.78
N VAL A 22 -1.17 -0.41 -1.52
CA VAL A 22 -1.10 -1.65 -2.28
C VAL A 22 -1.79 -2.73 -1.45
N ARG A 23 -2.84 -3.32 -2.01
CA ARG A 23 -3.48 -4.53 -1.53
C ARG A 23 -2.58 -5.71 -1.88
N VAL A 24 -2.35 -6.61 -0.92
CA VAL A 24 -1.42 -7.73 -1.08
C VAL A 24 -2.11 -9.02 -0.64
N TRP A 25 -2.16 -9.97 -1.57
CA TRP A 25 -2.59 -11.34 -1.33
C TRP A 25 -1.36 -12.25 -1.32
N THR A 26 -1.25 -13.02 -0.26
CA THR A 26 -0.15 -13.95 0.01
C THR A 26 -0.63 -15.39 0.15
N SER A 27 -1.86 -15.56 0.62
CA SER A 27 -2.57 -16.83 0.77
C SER A 27 -3.97 -16.80 0.19
N SER A 28 -4.64 -15.65 0.21
CA SER A 28 -5.98 -15.49 -0.35
C SER A 28 -5.98 -15.32 -1.87
N ASP A 29 -7.09 -15.70 -2.52
CA ASP A 29 -7.23 -15.62 -3.98
C ASP A 29 -8.06 -14.38 -4.41
N PRO A 30 -7.45 -13.41 -5.12
CA PRO A 30 -8.15 -12.24 -5.65
C PRO A 30 -9.05 -12.60 -6.85
N PRO A 31 -10.05 -11.76 -7.22
CA PRO A 31 -10.39 -10.48 -6.59
C PRO A 31 -11.44 -10.58 -5.48
N ASP A 32 -12.08 -11.75 -5.34
CA ASP A 32 -13.26 -11.93 -4.49
C ASP A 32 -12.92 -12.07 -3.00
N GLU A 33 -11.69 -12.50 -2.69
CA GLU A 33 -11.20 -12.52 -1.32
C GLU A 33 -10.56 -11.18 -0.91
N PRO A 34 -10.73 -10.76 0.36
CA PRO A 34 -10.02 -9.60 0.88
C PRO A 34 -8.49 -9.83 0.85
N PRO A 35 -7.68 -8.77 0.71
CA PRO A 35 -6.24 -8.92 0.79
C PRO A 35 -5.82 -9.39 2.18
N ASP A 36 -4.70 -10.11 2.28
CA ASP A 36 -4.12 -10.50 3.57
C ASP A 36 -3.43 -9.29 4.25
N PHE A 37 -2.89 -8.38 3.44
CA PHE A 37 -2.16 -7.21 3.89
C PHE A 37 -2.45 -5.97 3.05
N LEU A 38 -2.25 -4.81 3.68
CA LEU A 38 -2.20 -3.51 3.03
C LEU A 38 -0.83 -2.88 3.26
N VAL A 39 -0.19 -2.40 2.21
CA VAL A 39 1.03 -1.59 2.32
C VAL A 39 0.68 -0.17 1.92
N CYS A 40 0.67 0.74 2.89
CA CYS A 40 0.09 2.07 2.73
C CYS A 40 1.10 3.19 2.97
N ALA A 41 1.01 4.25 2.15
CA ALA A 41 1.53 5.57 2.45
C ALA A 41 0.39 6.50 2.87
N THR A 42 0.60 7.23 3.97
CA THR A 42 -0.28 8.32 4.44
C THR A 42 0.57 9.56 4.73
N ALA A 43 0.00 10.76 4.61
CA ALA A 43 0.66 11.97 5.09
C ALA A 43 0.51 12.10 6.61
N ASP A 44 1.56 12.59 7.28
CA ASP A 44 1.44 13.10 8.65
C ASP A 44 1.02 14.57 8.67
N GLU A 45 0.90 15.14 9.88
CA GLU A 45 0.52 16.55 10.08
C GLU A 45 1.47 17.53 9.38
N GLY A 46 2.74 17.15 9.19
CA GLY A 46 3.74 17.94 8.47
C GLY A 46 3.71 17.73 6.95
N GLY A 47 2.79 16.92 6.43
CA GLY A 47 2.70 16.56 5.02
C GLY A 47 3.75 15.55 4.55
N GLN A 48 4.51 14.96 5.48
CA GLN A 48 5.52 13.94 5.16
C GLN A 48 4.86 12.57 5.03
N LEU A 49 5.28 11.80 4.02
CA LEU A 49 4.72 10.46 3.80
C LEU A 49 5.31 9.45 4.79
N ARG A 50 4.43 8.69 5.45
CA ARG A 50 4.79 7.58 6.33
C ARG A 50 4.24 6.28 5.76
N GLY A 51 5.09 5.26 5.74
CA GLY A 51 4.75 3.95 5.21
C GLY A 51 4.46 2.94 6.31
N SER A 52 3.44 2.13 6.13
CA SER A 52 3.10 1.04 7.05
C SER A 52 2.66 -0.22 6.31
N VAL A 53 2.96 -1.37 6.92
CA VAL A 53 2.41 -2.68 6.55
C VAL A 53 1.34 -3.01 7.58
N LEU A 54 0.12 -3.22 7.10
CA LEU A 54 -1.04 -3.53 7.90
C LEU A 54 -1.50 -4.95 7.54
N ARG A 55 -1.85 -5.74 8.55
CA ARG A 55 -2.47 -7.05 8.38
C ARG A 55 -3.98 -6.89 8.44
N GLU A 56 -4.68 -7.39 7.44
CA GLU A 56 -6.13 -7.43 7.45
C GLU A 56 -6.65 -8.42 8.49
N ARG A 57 -7.75 -8.05 9.14
CA ARG A 57 -8.36 -8.86 10.20
C ARG A 57 -9.88 -8.88 10.00
N PRO A 58 -10.50 -10.06 9.91
CA PRO A 58 -11.95 -10.16 9.76
C PRO A 58 -12.69 -9.37 10.84
N ASN A 59 -13.61 -8.50 10.40
CA ASN A 59 -14.46 -7.67 11.27
C ASN A 59 -13.70 -6.75 12.24
N GLN A 60 -12.44 -6.41 11.94
CA GLN A 60 -11.61 -5.55 12.79
C GLN A 60 -10.83 -4.55 11.95
N LEU A 61 -10.38 -3.48 12.60
CA LEU A 61 -9.43 -2.57 11.96
C LEU A 61 -8.11 -3.30 11.66
N PRO A 62 -7.47 -3.02 10.50
CA PRO A 62 -6.18 -3.58 10.16
C PRO A 62 -5.13 -3.31 11.25
N GLU A 63 -4.30 -4.31 11.54
CA GLU A 63 -3.26 -4.20 12.54
C GLU A 63 -1.94 -3.79 11.91
N ARG A 64 -1.26 -2.77 12.45
CA ARG A 64 0.07 -2.41 11.98
C ARG A 64 1.10 -3.44 12.44
N VAL A 65 1.68 -4.18 11.49
CA VAL A 65 2.66 -5.24 11.75
C VAL A 65 4.10 -4.82 11.42
N ALA A 66 4.29 -3.84 10.54
CA ALA A 66 5.62 -3.29 10.24
C ALA A 66 5.57 -1.86 9.67
N LYS A 67 6.75 -1.25 9.53
CA LYS A 67 6.94 -0.01 8.78
C LYS A 67 7.29 -0.34 7.32
N ALA A 68 6.83 0.52 6.40
CA ALA A 68 7.33 0.54 5.03
C ALA A 68 8.15 1.83 4.83
N VAL A 69 9.27 1.72 4.12
CA VAL A 69 10.05 2.87 3.67
C VAL A 69 9.35 3.44 2.45
N VAL A 70 8.98 4.71 2.52
CA VAL A 70 8.38 5.44 1.41
C VAL A 70 9.48 6.22 0.71
N SER A 71 9.57 6.10 -0.61
CA SER A 71 10.31 7.05 -1.44
C SER A 71 9.43 7.58 -2.55
N ARG A 72 9.67 8.83 -2.94
CA ARG A 72 8.91 9.52 -3.96
C ARG A 72 9.83 9.99 -5.07
N PRO A 73 10.21 9.11 -6.00
CA PRO A 73 11.14 9.46 -7.07
C PRO A 73 10.57 10.47 -8.06
N SER A 74 9.24 10.63 -8.13
CA SER A 74 8.60 11.64 -8.97
C SER A 74 7.26 12.11 -8.39
N GLY A 75 6.71 13.18 -8.95
CA GLY A 75 5.36 13.66 -8.63
C GLY A 75 4.24 12.66 -8.95
N ARG A 76 4.53 11.56 -9.66
CA ARG A 76 3.56 10.54 -10.08
C ARG A 76 3.87 9.14 -9.56
N THR A 77 5.01 8.94 -8.92
CA THR A 77 5.48 7.63 -8.50
C THR A 77 5.81 7.66 -7.02
N VAL A 78 5.23 6.71 -6.28
CA VAL A 78 5.59 6.41 -4.89
C VAL A 78 6.03 4.96 -4.84
N THR A 79 7.16 4.73 -4.18
CA THR A 79 7.70 3.39 -3.94
C THR A 79 7.53 3.07 -2.47
N LEU A 80 6.96 1.90 -2.19
CA LEU A 80 6.82 1.33 -0.87
C LEU A 80 7.77 0.14 -0.75
N ARG A 81 8.77 0.24 0.13
CA ARG A 81 9.71 -0.85 0.39
C ARG A 81 9.48 -1.42 1.78
N PHE A 82 9.27 -2.72 1.87
CA PHE A 82 9.04 -3.43 3.13
C PHE A 82 9.79 -4.78 3.13
N SER A 83 9.98 -5.36 4.31
CA SER A 83 10.59 -6.68 4.43
C SER A 83 9.62 -7.77 4.02
N GLN A 84 10.08 -8.74 3.24
CA GLN A 84 9.29 -9.94 2.92
C GLN A 84 8.80 -10.68 4.19
N SER A 85 9.57 -10.63 5.28
CA SER A 85 9.18 -11.24 6.55
C SER A 85 7.98 -10.55 7.23
N SER A 86 7.68 -9.30 6.88
CA SER A 86 6.52 -8.60 7.42
C SER A 86 5.18 -9.11 6.87
N VAL A 87 5.23 -9.89 5.79
CA VAL A 87 4.07 -10.51 5.12
C VAL A 87 4.17 -12.03 5.07
N GLY A 88 4.93 -12.65 5.99
CA GLY A 88 4.99 -14.12 6.10
C GLY A 88 5.95 -14.84 5.16
N ARG A 89 6.83 -14.12 4.45
CA ARG A 89 7.84 -14.69 3.51
C ARG A 89 7.25 -15.50 2.32
N PRO A 90 6.24 -14.98 1.59
CA PRO A 90 5.63 -15.70 0.48
C PRO A 90 6.58 -15.77 -0.73
N ALA A 91 6.47 -16.81 -1.56
CA ALA A 91 7.27 -16.93 -2.78
C ALA A 91 6.77 -16.05 -3.95
N ALA A 92 5.48 -15.72 -3.93
CA ALA A 92 4.82 -14.80 -4.85
C ALA A 92 3.75 -14.03 -4.08
N VAL A 93 3.40 -12.86 -4.59
CA VAL A 93 2.27 -12.06 -4.09
C VAL A 93 1.44 -11.60 -5.25
N ASP A 94 0.14 -11.56 -5.05
CA ASP A 94 -0.78 -10.89 -5.96
C ASP A 94 -1.07 -9.50 -5.39
N VAL A 95 -1.11 -8.48 -6.24
CA VAL A 95 -1.20 -7.08 -5.81
C VAL A 95 -2.16 -6.25 -6.65
N SER A 96 -2.80 -5.27 -6.01
CA SER A 96 -3.53 -4.19 -6.70
C SER A 96 -3.36 -2.88 -5.93
N ALA A 97 -3.57 -1.75 -6.61
CA ALA A 97 -3.42 -0.42 -6.01
C ALA A 97 -4.78 0.22 -5.71
N GLU A 98 -4.88 0.90 -4.58
CA GLU A 98 -6.03 1.71 -4.21
C GLU A 98 -5.59 3.08 -3.68
N THR A 99 -6.43 4.08 -3.89
CA THR A 99 -6.26 5.40 -3.30
C THR A 99 -7.52 5.82 -2.56
N SER A 100 -7.35 6.63 -1.53
CA SER A 100 -8.46 7.24 -0.79
C SER A 100 -8.17 8.69 -0.51
N ARG A 101 -9.21 9.52 -0.61
CA ARG A 101 -9.13 10.94 -0.30
C ARG A 101 -9.10 11.17 1.20
N ALA A 102 -8.43 12.25 1.60
CA ALA A 102 -8.41 12.72 2.97
C ALA A 102 -9.82 13.04 3.49
N GLY A 103 -10.04 12.80 4.79
CA GLY A 103 -11.32 13.03 5.46
C GLY A 103 -12.37 11.96 5.19
N CYS A 104 -12.10 10.98 4.32
CA CYS A 104 -13.05 9.91 4.04
C CYS A 104 -12.73 8.59 4.76
N PRO A 105 -13.69 7.99 5.47
CA PRO A 105 -13.53 6.62 5.96
C PRO A 105 -13.40 5.66 4.77
N ARG A 106 -12.38 4.80 4.84
CA ARG A 106 -11.89 3.96 3.73
C ARG A 106 -13.01 3.18 3.01
N VAL A 107 -14.01 2.70 3.73
CA VAL A 107 -15.12 1.92 3.18
C VAL A 107 -16.01 2.66 2.16
N THR A 108 -16.03 4.00 2.15
CA THR A 108 -16.97 4.77 1.31
C THR A 108 -16.32 5.57 0.18
N CYS A 109 -14.99 5.70 0.15
CA CYS A 109 -14.29 6.49 -0.89
C CYS A 109 -13.00 5.83 -1.39
N ILE A 110 -12.94 4.50 -1.44
CA ILE A 110 -11.90 3.83 -2.19
C ILE A 110 -12.08 4.20 -3.67
N ASP A 111 -11.12 4.96 -4.19
CA ASP A 111 -10.94 5.21 -5.61
C ASP A 111 -9.93 4.15 -6.09
N THR A 112 -10.48 3.05 -6.62
CA THR A 112 -9.70 2.12 -7.44
C THR A 112 -9.44 2.82 -8.77
N ALA A 113 -8.17 3.03 -9.11
CA ALA A 113 -7.76 3.58 -10.40
C ALA A 113 -8.54 2.89 -11.55
N PRO A 114 -8.87 3.61 -12.64
CA PRO A 114 -10.04 3.32 -13.47
C PRO A 114 -9.87 1.98 -14.18
N ASP A 115 -10.92 1.18 -14.14
CA ASP A 115 -11.02 -0.25 -14.48
C ASP A 115 -10.78 -1.17 -13.25
N ALA A 116 -11.70 -2.14 -13.04
CA ALA A 116 -11.71 -3.06 -11.89
C ALA A 116 -10.31 -3.66 -11.63
N PRO A 117 -9.92 -3.99 -10.38
CA PRO A 117 -8.52 -4.15 -10.01
C PRO A 117 -7.85 -5.27 -10.82
N ASP A 118 -7.11 -4.88 -11.86
CA ASP A 118 -6.11 -5.74 -12.46
C ASP A 118 -5.15 -6.12 -11.34
N THR A 119 -5.24 -7.38 -10.96
CA THR A 119 -4.41 -7.94 -9.92
C THR A 119 -3.18 -8.54 -10.59
N ASP A 120 -2.03 -7.97 -10.28
CA ASP A 120 -0.76 -8.38 -10.86
C ASP A 120 -0.06 -9.40 -9.96
N ARG A 121 0.41 -10.50 -10.57
CA ARG A 121 1.20 -11.51 -9.87
C ARG A 121 2.69 -11.20 -9.90
N LEU A 122 3.28 -10.94 -8.75
CA LEU A 122 4.70 -10.69 -8.59
C LEU A 122 5.41 -11.88 -7.93
N ARG A 123 6.34 -12.52 -8.67
CA ARG A 123 7.24 -13.53 -8.09
C ARG A 123 8.40 -12.86 -7.34
N ILE A 124 8.61 -13.23 -6.08
CA ILE A 124 9.67 -12.66 -5.26
C ILE A 124 10.98 -13.37 -5.60
N ARG A 125 11.90 -12.63 -6.22
CA ARG A 125 13.25 -13.13 -6.51
C ARG A 125 14.05 -13.20 -5.21
N LYS A 126 14.82 -14.28 -5.03
CA LYS A 126 15.89 -14.27 -4.03
C LYS A 126 16.82 -13.09 -4.35
N PRO A 127 17.26 -12.31 -3.36
CA PRO A 127 18.32 -11.34 -3.60
C PRO A 127 19.50 -12.11 -4.21
N ALA A 128 20.02 -11.61 -5.34
CA ALA A 128 21.27 -12.14 -5.88
C ALA A 128 22.28 -12.07 -4.73
N GLY A 129 22.76 -13.23 -4.29
CA GLY A 129 23.68 -13.30 -3.16
C GLY A 129 24.84 -12.35 -3.41
N THR A 130 25.13 -11.50 -2.44
CA THR A 130 26.30 -10.64 -2.47
C THR A 130 27.52 -11.54 -2.51
N ASN A 131 28.01 -11.88 -3.71
CA ASN A 131 29.35 -12.40 -3.89
C ASN A 131 30.28 -11.25 -3.54
N ARG A 132 30.68 -11.18 -2.27
CA ARG A 132 31.79 -10.33 -1.85
C ARG A 132 33.04 -11.21 -1.86
N PRO A 133 34.07 -10.90 -2.67
CA PRO A 133 35.35 -11.59 -2.63
C PRO A 133 36.07 -11.39 -1.30
#